data_AF-A0A7W9BW21-F1
#
_entry.id   AF-A0A7W9BW21-F1
#
_cell.length_a   1.000
_cell.length_b   1.000
_cell.length_c   1.000
_cell.angle_alpha   90.00
_cell.angle_beta   90.00
_cell.angle_gamma   90.00
#
_symmetry.space_group_name_H-M   'P 1'
#
loop_
_entity.id
_entity.type
_entity.pdbx_description
1 polymer ?
#
loop_
_entity_poly.entity_id
_entity_poly.type
_entity_poly.pdbx_seq_one_letter_code
_entity_poly.pdbx_strand_id
1 'polypeptide(L)' 'MDPDPNETNELIPKLFYLMTVRLEDAAGAAAEGQGAHLDNSTRSALADRLRQTGHEVAIVAEAVSRLLERTS' A
#
# COMPACT_ATOMS: atom_id res chain seq x y z
N MET A 1 -24.36 5.97 -14.36
CA MET A 1 -24.25 4.51 -14.45
C MET A 1 -23.55 4.08 -13.19
N ASP A 2 -24.23 3.31 -12.34
CA ASP A 2 -23.53 2.59 -11.28
C ASP A 2 -22.65 1.52 -11.94
N PRO A 3 -21.40 1.34 -11.49
CA PRO A 3 -20.52 0.31 -12.01
C PRO A 3 -21.16 -1.06 -11.81
N ASP A 4 -20.97 -1.96 -12.78
CA ASP A 4 -21.48 -3.33 -12.69
C ASP A 4 -20.92 -3.98 -11.41
N PRO A 5 -21.76 -4.57 -10.54
CA PRO A 5 -21.30 -5.31 -9.37
C PRO A 5 -20.21 -6.34 -9.69
N ASN A 6 -20.23 -6.94 -10.89
CA ASN A 6 -19.19 -7.87 -11.34
C ASN A 6 -17.83 -7.18 -11.56
N GLU A 7 -17.81 -5.99 -12.16
CA GLU A 7 -16.57 -5.22 -12.36
C GLU A 7 -15.96 -4.79 -11.02
N THR A 8 -16.81 -4.44 -10.04
CA THR A 8 -16.35 -4.07 -8.69
C THR A 8 -15.76 -5.27 -7.95
N ASN A 9 -16.39 -6.44 -8.05
CA ASN A 9 -15.90 -7.69 -7.47
C ASN A 9 -14.55 -8.14 -8.06
N GLU A 10 -14.30 -7.85 -9.35
CA GLU A 10 -13.00 -8.12 -9.98
C GLU A 10 -11.91 -7.09 -9.64
N LEU A 11 -12.29 -5.86 -9.30
CA LEU A 11 -11.35 -4.79 -8.99
C LEU A 11 -10.74 -4.92 -7.59
N ILE A 12 -11.55 -5.31 -6.60
CA ILE A 12 -11.10 -5.47 -5.20
C ILE A 12 -9.86 -6.36 -5.06
N PRO A 13 -9.80 -7.61 -5.59
CA PRO A 13 -8.60 -8.45 -5.47
C PRO A 13 -7.37 -7.85 -6.16
N LYS A 14 -7.55 -7.08 -7.25
CA LYS A 14 -6.45 -6.37 -7.92
C LYS A 14 -5.91 -5.23 -7.04
N LEU A 15 -6.77 -4.52 -6.31
CA LEU A 15 -6.35 -3.50 -5.35
C LEU A 15 -5.58 -4.11 -4.16
N PHE A 16 -6.01 -5.26 -3.65
CA PHE A 16 -5.24 -6.02 -2.66
C PHE A 16 -3.88 -6.45 -3.18
N TYR A 17 -3.81 -6.96 -4.41
CA TYR A 17 -2.54 -7.29 -5.05
C TYR A 17 -1.60 -6.08 -5.15
N LEU A 18 -2.11 -4.91 -5.56
CA LEU A 18 -1.31 -3.68 -5.60
C LEU A 18 -0.79 -3.27 -4.22
N MET A 19 -1.62 -3.38 -3.16
CA MET A 19 -1.17 -3.13 -1.80
C MET A 19 -0.08 -4.12 -1.37
N THR A 20 -0.22 -5.40 -1.71
CA THR A 20 0.81 -6.42 -1.41
C THR A 20 2.15 -6.05 -2.02
N VAL A 21 2.20 -5.71 -3.31
CA VAL A 21 3.46 -5.31 -3.98
C VAL A 21 4.11 -4.12 -3.27
N ARG A 22 3.32 -3.11 -2.87
CA ARG A 22 3.86 -1.94 -2.15
C ARG A 22 4.33 -2.28 -0.74
N LEU A 23 3.63 -3.17 -0.04
CA LEU A 23 4.00 -3.62 1.30
C LEU A 23 5.26 -4.49 1.27
N GLU A 24 5.48 -5.28 0.22
CA GLU A 24 6.73 -6.02 0.00
C GLU A 24 7.91 -5.07 -0.20
N ASP A 25 7.75 -4.03 -1.02
CA ASP A 25 8.76 -2.97 -1.17
C ASP A 25 9.06 -2.26 0.16
N ALA A 26 8.02 -1.97 0.95
CA ALA A 26 8.18 -1.38 2.28
C ALA A 26 8.89 -2.34 3.24
N ALA A 27 8.55 -3.63 3.21
CA ALA A 27 9.24 -4.63 4.01
C ALA A 27 10.74 -4.69 3.67
N GLY A 28 11.08 -4.61 2.38
CA GLY A 28 12.46 -4.48 1.92
C GLY A 28 13.17 -3.26 2.50
N ALA A 29 12.56 -2.07 2.37
CA ALA A 29 13.12 -0.82 2.93
C ALA A 29 13.27 -0.86 4.47
N ALA A 30 12.33 -1.49 5.17
CA ALA A 30 12.40 -1.68 6.61
C ALA A 30 13.54 -2.63 7.00
N ALA A 31 13.73 -3.72 6.25
CA ALA A 31 14.84 -4.65 6.45
C ALA A 31 16.19 -3.98 6.19
N GLU A 32 16.31 -3.20 5.12
CA GLU A 32 17.50 -2.38 4.85
C GLU A 32 17.80 -1.44 6.03
N GLY A 33 16.78 -0.74 6.55
CA GLY A 33 16.90 0.21 7.65
C GLY A 33 17.41 -0.39 8.97
N GLN A 34 17.34 -1.71 9.14
CA GLN A 34 17.88 -2.43 10.29
C GLN A 34 19.41 -2.60 10.22
N GLY A 35 20.04 -2.30 9.08
CA GLY A 35 21.48 -2.43 8.88
C GLY A 35 22.32 -1.69 9.92
N ALA A 36 23.26 -2.41 10.55
CA ALA A 36 24.10 -1.90 11.63
C ALA A 36 25.05 -0.76 11.22
N HIS A 37 25.36 -0.63 9.93
CA HIS A 37 26.33 0.32 9.39
C HIS A 37 25.72 1.44 8.54
N LEU A 38 24.40 1.62 8.60
CA LEU A 38 23.74 2.73 7.92
C LEU A 38 23.93 4.03 8.70
N ASP A 39 24.29 5.10 7.98
CA ASP A 39 24.28 6.44 8.54
C ASP A 39 22.86 6.97 8.76
N ASN A 40 22.75 8.05 9.54
CA ASN A 40 21.47 8.65 9.89
C ASN A 40 20.71 9.20 8.68
N SER A 41 21.42 9.66 7.64
CA SER A 41 20.80 10.20 6.43
C SER A 41 20.06 9.11 5.65
N THR A 42 20.68 7.94 5.53
CA THR A 42 20.12 6.76 4.87
C THR A 42 18.93 6.22 5.66
N ARG A 43 19.04 6.13 6.99
CA ARG A 43 17.92 5.74 7.86
C ARG A 43 16.74 6.70 7.73
N SER A 44 17.00 8.00 7.67
CA SER A 44 15.95 9.02 7.48
C SER A 44 15.26 8.84 6.12
N ALA A 45 16.01 8.64 5.05
CA ALA A 45 15.45 8.43 3.71
C ALA A 45 14.58 7.16 3.64
N LEU A 46 15.02 6.07 4.28
CA LEU A 46 14.24 4.84 4.39
C LEU A 46 12.96 5.06 5.20
N ALA A 47 13.03 5.78 6.33
CA ALA A 47 11.85 6.12 7.12
C ALA A 47 10.84 6.98 6.34
N ASP A 48 11.31 7.95 5.56
CA ASP A 48 10.46 8.77 4.68
C ASP A 48 9.81 7.93 3.58
N ARG A 49 10.55 6.99 2.98
CA ARG A 49 10.01 6.05 1.99
C ARG A 49 8.93 5.17 2.61
N LEU A 50 9.15 4.62 3.81
CA LEU A 50 8.16 3.81 4.52
C LEU A 50 6.89 4.62 4.83
N ARG A 51 7.04 5.87 5.28
CA ARG A 51 5.92 6.78 5.52
C ARG A 51 5.12 7.03 4.24
N GLN A 52 5.80 7.31 3.13
CA GLN A 52 5.15 7.52 1.83
C GLN A 52 4.39 6.28 1.37
N THR A 53 4.99 5.09 1.47
CA THR A 53 4.28 3.84 1.13
C THR A 53 3.06 3.61 2.02
N GLY A 54 3.15 3.93 3.32
CA GLY A 54 2.01 3.87 4.23
C GLY A 54 0.84 4.75 3.78
N HIS A 55 1.10 5.96 3.30
CA HIS A 55 0.07 6.84 2.73
C HIS A 55 -0.57 6.24 1.47
N GLU A 56 0.23 5.66 0.57
CA GLU A 56 -0.28 5.03 -0.65
C GLU A 56 -1.18 3.83 -0.34
N VAL A 57 -0.75 2.96 0.59
CA VAL A 57 -1.55 1.80 1.03
C VAL A 57 -2.86 2.27 1.69
N ALA A 58 -2.83 3.31 2.51
CA ALA A 58 -4.02 3.85 3.15
C ALA A 58 -5.06 4.35 2.12
N ILE A 59 -4.62 5.04 1.06
CA ILE A 59 -5.49 5.51 -0.02
C ILE A 59 -6.16 4.33 -0.74
N VAL A 60 -5.39 3.29 -1.06
CA VAL A 60 -5.94 2.10 -1.73
C VAL A 60 -6.91 1.35 -0.82
N ALA A 61 -6.58 1.20 0.47
CA ALA A 61 -7.47 0.60 1.45
C ALA A 61 -8.80 1.36 1.58
N GLU A 62 -8.75 2.70 1.63
CA GLU A 62 -9.95 3.55 1.63
C GLU A 62 -10.79 3.36 0.36
N ALA A 63 -10.14 3.26 -0.80
CA ALA A 63 -10.85 2.98 -2.06
C ALA A 63 -11.57 1.63 -2.02
N VAL A 64 -10.95 0.58 -1.47
CA VAL A 64 -11.60 -0.73 -1.28
C VAL A 64 -12.80 -0.62 -0.36
N SER A 65 -12.68 0.06 0.79
CA SER A 65 -13.80 0.28 1.72
C SER A 65 -14.99 0.96 1.03
N ARG A 66 -14.74 2.04 0.28
CA ARG A 66 -15.79 2.75 -0.45
C ARG A 66 -16.43 1.93 -1.56
N LEU A 67 -15.68 1.03 -2.20
CA LEU A 67 -16.23 0.11 -3.20
C LEU A 67 -17.16 -0.91 -2.55
N LEU A 68 -16.76 -1.49 -1.42
CA LEU A 68 -17.56 -2.47 -0.67
C LEU A 68 -18.89 -1.88 -0.17
N GLU A 69 -18.87 -0.64 0.32
CA GLU A 69 -20.08 0.09 0.75
C GLU A 69 -21.08 0.31 -0.39
N ARG A 70 -20.62 0.41 -1.64
CA ARG A 70 -21.50 0.61 -2.82
C ARG A 70 -22.10 -0.67 -3.35
N THR A 71 -21.51 -1.82 -3.01
CA THR A 71 -21.95 -3.16 -3.44
C THR A 71 -22.75 -3.92 -2.37
N SER A 72 -22.86 -3.35 -1.16
CA SER A 72 -23.67 -3.89 -0.05
C SER A 72 -25.09 -3.36 -0.09
#